data_AF-A0A2W4R3D6-F1
#
_entry.id   AF-A0A2W4R3D6-F1
#
_cell.length_a   1.000
_cell.length_b   1.000
_cell.length_c   1.000
_cell.angle_alpha   90.00
_cell.angle_beta   90.00
_cell.angle_gamma   90.00
#
_symmetry.space_group_name_H-M   'P 1'
#
loop_
_entity.id
_entity.type
_entity.pdbx_description
1 polymer ?
#
loop_
_entity_poly.entity_id
_entity_poly.type
_entity_poly.pdbx_seq_one_letter_code
_entity_poly.pdbx_strand_id
1 'polypeptide(L)'
;MALAGYLETLQRLMLSPPAEQAEMMAQTQREFDLAPTPSHQLRLALALAVPGHTGTDLARAQRLLRELLAAPETLLPVERALAFLELQKVDSQLTLTAENRRLQSDASRADRERLAAVNKRLQAELDENARLRKELSEARAKLDAIANIEKSLSERKPNTEGRTQ
;
A
#
# COMPACT_ATOMS: atom_id res chain seq x y z
N MET A 1 -14.31 40.99 -8.57
CA MET A 1 -14.80 40.84 -7.18
C MET A 1 -15.10 39.38 -6.83
N ALA A 2 -15.93 38.66 -7.59
CA ALA A 2 -16.31 37.27 -7.24
C ALA A 2 -15.13 36.29 -7.07
N LEU A 3 -14.14 36.33 -7.98
CA LEU A 3 -12.95 35.45 -7.91
C LEU A 3 -12.14 35.64 -6.61
N ALA A 4 -11.97 36.88 -6.16
CA ALA A 4 -11.22 37.17 -4.94
C ALA A 4 -11.89 36.54 -3.71
N GLY A 5 -13.22 36.57 -3.63
CA GLY A 5 -13.98 35.96 -2.53
C GLY A 5 -13.84 34.43 -2.48
N TYR A 6 -13.80 33.75 -3.64
CA TYR A 6 -13.52 32.32 -3.68
C TYR A 6 -12.11 32.01 -3.17
N LEU A 7 -11.10 32.73 -3.65
CA LEU A 7 -9.71 32.52 -3.24
C LEU A 7 -9.48 32.84 -1.76
N GLU A 8 -10.11 33.88 -1.23
CA GLU A 8 -10.03 34.23 0.18
C GLU A 8 -10.65 33.14 1.06
N THR A 9 -11.78 32.56 0.64
CA THR A 9 -12.41 31.43 1.34
C THR A 9 -11.49 30.22 1.35
N LEU A 10 -10.84 29.91 0.23
CA LEU A 10 -9.89 28.79 0.12
C LEU A 10 -8.63 29.03 0.94
N GLN A 11 -8.08 30.25 0.92
CA GLN A 11 -6.93 30.63 1.72
C GLN A 11 -7.23 30.48 3.21
N ARG A 12 -8.39 30.97 3.68
CA ARG A 12 -8.82 30.81 5.07
C ARG A 12 -8.97 29.35 5.43
N LEU A 13 -9.62 28.56 4.58
CA LEU A 13 -9.77 27.11 4.81
C LEU A 13 -8.41 26.42 4.94
N MET A 14 -7.44 26.76 4.10
CA MET A 14 -6.11 26.16 4.14
C MET A 14 -5.29 26.55 5.39
N LEU A 15 -5.44 27.78 5.86
CA LEU A 15 -4.63 28.32 6.98
C LEU A 15 -5.27 28.09 8.35
N SER A 16 -6.58 27.84 8.41
CA SER A 16 -7.32 27.62 9.65
C SER A 16 -7.01 26.25 10.28
N PRO A 17 -7.11 26.12 11.62
CA PRO A 17 -7.03 24.84 12.32
C PRO A 17 -8.13 23.84 11.90
N PRO A 18 -7.95 22.53 12.14
CA PRO A 18 -8.91 21.50 11.70
C PRO A 18 -10.35 21.69 12.21
N ALA A 19 -10.54 22.24 13.41
CA ALA A 19 -11.86 22.51 13.97
C ALA A 19 -12.59 23.62 13.20
N GLU A 20 -11.90 24.72 12.90
CA GLU A 20 -12.43 25.83 12.10
C GLU A 20 -12.68 25.40 10.65
N GLN A 21 -11.80 24.56 10.08
CA GLN A 21 -12.00 23.98 8.76
C GLN A 21 -13.32 23.20 8.68
N ALA A 22 -13.60 22.37 9.69
CA ALA A 22 -14.84 21.61 9.75
C ALA A 22 -16.07 22.53 9.86
N GLU A 23 -15.99 23.60 10.65
CA GLU A 23 -17.07 24.59 10.77
C GLU A 23 -17.31 25.34 9.45
N MET A 24 -16.26 25.78 8.77
CA MET A 24 -16.35 26.42 7.46
C MET A 24 -16.96 25.49 6.40
N MET A 25 -16.64 24.19 6.44
CA MET A 25 -17.25 23.19 5.57
C MET A 25 -18.73 22.98 5.87
N ALA A 26 -19.09 22.84 7.15
CA ALA A 26 -20.48 22.73 7.55
C ALA A 26 -21.28 23.98 7.18
N GLN A 27 -20.67 25.17 7.25
CA GLN A 27 -21.29 26.41 6.81
C GLN A 27 -21.50 26.44 5.30
N THR A 28 -20.48 26.11 4.52
CA THR A 28 -20.58 26.08 3.05
C THR A 28 -21.62 25.06 2.57
N GLN A 29 -21.69 23.90 3.24
CA GLN A 29 -22.71 22.89 2.97
C GLN A 29 -24.12 23.42 3.28
N ARG A 30 -24.31 24.04 4.44
CA ARG A 30 -25.60 24.64 4.82
C ARG A 30 -26.05 25.72 3.84
N GLU A 31 -25.14 26.59 3.38
CA GLU A 31 -25.44 27.63 2.39
C GLU A 31 -25.94 27.03 1.07
N PHE A 32 -25.32 25.94 0.62
CA PHE A 32 -25.77 25.20 -0.56
C PHE A 32 -27.13 24.54 -0.34
N ASP A 33 -27.34 23.90 0.80
CA ASP A 33 -28.61 23.20 1.11
C ASP A 33 -29.78 24.19 1.26
N LEU A 34 -29.53 25.38 1.82
CA LEU A 34 -30.52 26.45 1.95
C LEU A 34 -30.84 27.11 0.60
N ALA A 35 -29.83 27.29 -0.25
CA ALA A 35 -29.97 27.96 -1.54
C ALA A 35 -29.02 27.33 -2.57
N PRO A 36 -29.47 26.36 -3.37
CA PRO A 36 -28.64 25.64 -4.35
C PRO A 36 -28.42 26.48 -5.61
N THR A 37 -27.77 27.63 -5.46
CA THR A 37 -27.38 28.50 -6.57
C THR A 37 -26.08 28.00 -7.21
N PRO A 38 -25.81 28.30 -8.49
CA PRO A 38 -24.56 27.93 -9.16
C PRO A 38 -23.32 28.42 -8.40
N SER A 39 -23.36 29.62 -7.82
CA SER A 39 -22.26 30.18 -7.03
C SER A 39 -22.05 29.45 -5.70
N HIS A 40 -23.12 29.05 -5.00
CA HIS A 40 -22.99 28.23 -3.78
C HIS A 40 -22.50 26.82 -4.09
N GLN A 41 -22.96 26.23 -5.19
CA GLN A 41 -22.47 24.95 -5.68
C GLN A 41 -20.97 25.03 -6.01
N LEU A 42 -20.52 26.10 -6.67
CA LEU A 42 -19.11 26.30 -6.98
C LEU A 42 -18.30 26.47 -5.69
N ARG A 43 -18.77 27.28 -4.74
CA ARG A 43 -18.09 27.46 -3.44
C ARG A 43 -17.93 26.13 -2.71
N LEU A 44 -18.99 25.32 -2.64
CA LEU A 44 -18.96 24.00 -2.04
C LEU A 44 -18.00 23.05 -2.77
N ALA A 45 -18.03 23.03 -4.10
CA ALA A 45 -17.16 22.18 -4.88
C ALA A 45 -15.68 22.53 -4.69
N LEU A 46 -15.34 23.82 -4.68
CA LEU A 46 -13.98 24.30 -4.42
C LEU A 46 -13.51 23.94 -3.01
N ALA A 47 -14.37 24.13 -2.01
CA ALA A 47 -14.14 23.74 -0.63
C ALA A 47 -13.83 22.24 -0.47
N LEU A 48 -14.60 21.38 -1.12
CA LEU A 48 -14.38 19.92 -1.11
C LEU A 48 -13.13 19.48 -1.87
N ALA A 49 -12.66 20.31 -2.82
CA ALA A 49 -11.47 20.05 -3.63
C ALA A 49 -10.15 20.48 -2.96
N VAL A 50 -10.20 21.21 -1.85
CA VAL A 50 -8.97 21.61 -1.12
C VAL A 50 -8.35 20.36 -0.48
N PRO A 51 -7.07 20.06 -0.75
CA PRO A 51 -6.41 18.90 -0.16
C PRO A 51 -6.03 19.17 1.30
N GLY A 52 -5.99 18.10 2.11
CA GLY A 52 -5.32 18.12 3.41
C GLY A 52 -6.20 18.46 4.61
N HIS A 53 -7.53 18.48 4.47
CA HIS A 53 -8.45 18.60 5.60
C HIS A 53 -9.43 17.41 5.66
N THR A 54 -10.09 17.23 6.79
CA THR A 54 -11.01 16.10 7.04
C THR A 54 -12.26 16.13 6.18
N GLY A 55 -12.63 17.31 5.67
CA GLY A 55 -13.77 17.53 4.78
C GLY A 55 -13.47 17.37 3.29
N THR A 56 -12.23 17.04 2.90
CA THR A 56 -11.87 16.88 1.49
C THR A 56 -12.62 15.67 0.89
N ASP A 57 -13.37 15.89 -0.18
CA ASP A 57 -14.02 14.83 -0.97
C ASP A 57 -13.92 15.17 -2.46
N LEU A 58 -12.84 14.68 -3.08
CA LEU A 58 -12.55 14.92 -4.48
C LEU A 58 -13.61 14.32 -5.41
N ALA A 59 -14.23 13.20 -5.05
CA ALA A 59 -15.24 12.55 -5.89
C ALA A 59 -16.55 13.35 -5.90
N ARG A 60 -16.94 13.91 -4.74
CA ARG A 60 -18.08 14.82 -4.67
C ARG A 60 -17.79 16.16 -5.34
N ALA A 61 -16.61 16.73 -5.15
CA ALA A 61 -16.19 17.94 -5.84
C ALA A 61 -16.26 17.77 -7.38
N GLN A 62 -15.73 16.67 -7.91
CA GLN A 62 -15.78 16.33 -9.34
C GLN A 62 -17.21 16.32 -9.89
N ARG A 63 -18.15 15.68 -9.18
CA ARG A 63 -19.56 15.62 -9.60
C ARG A 63 -20.19 17.01 -9.65
N LEU A 64 -20.04 17.80 -8.59
CA LEU A 64 -20.59 19.15 -8.53
C LEU A 64 -20.00 20.07 -9.62
N LEU A 65 -18.70 19.96 -9.91
CA LEU A 65 -18.06 20.73 -10.98
C LEU A 65 -18.56 20.31 -12.38
N ARG A 66 -18.78 19.02 -12.61
CA ARG A 66 -19.34 18.52 -13.88
C ARG A 66 -20.78 18.98 -14.07
N GLU A 67 -21.59 18.94 -13.02
CA GLU A 67 -22.97 19.45 -13.04
C GLU A 67 -23.00 20.94 -13.37
N LEU A 68 -22.13 21.74 -12.75
CA LEU A 68 -21.99 23.16 -13.05
C LEU A 68 -21.58 23.45 -14.49
N LEU A 69 -20.63 22.69 -15.02
CA LEU A 69 -20.15 22.86 -16.39
C LEU A 69 -21.14 22.31 -17.44
N ALA A 70 -22.14 21.53 -17.04
CA ALA A 70 -23.21 21.09 -17.92
C ALA A 70 -24.23 22.20 -18.25
N ALA A 71 -24.34 23.24 -17.41
CA ALA A 71 -25.19 24.42 -17.61
C ALA A 71 -24.36 25.72 -17.55
N PRO A 72 -23.42 25.93 -18.49
CA PRO A 72 -22.38 26.97 -18.40
C PRO A 72 -22.89 28.40 -18.48
N GLU A 73 -24.11 28.62 -18.97
CA GLU A 73 -24.80 29.91 -19.00
C GLU A 73 -25.24 30.42 -17.62
N THR A 74 -25.30 29.53 -16.62
CA THR A 74 -25.68 29.89 -15.24
C THR A 74 -24.53 30.48 -14.42
N LEU A 75 -23.30 30.42 -14.95
CA LEU A 75 -22.09 30.91 -14.32
C LEU A 75 -21.54 32.15 -15.00
N LEU A 76 -20.90 33.02 -14.21
CA LEU A 76 -20.09 34.10 -14.78
C LEU A 76 -18.91 33.52 -15.58
N PRO A 77 -18.42 34.20 -16.63
CA PRO A 77 -17.29 33.69 -17.43
C PRO A 77 -16.06 33.31 -16.61
N VAL A 78 -15.76 34.09 -15.56
CA VAL A 78 -14.64 33.82 -14.65
C VAL A 78 -14.88 32.60 -13.75
N GLU A 79 -16.11 32.39 -13.30
CA GLU A 79 -16.50 31.23 -12.49
C GLU A 79 -16.45 29.96 -13.31
N ARG A 80 -16.87 30.02 -14.58
CA ARG A 80 -16.73 28.92 -15.53
C ARG A 80 -15.27 28.55 -15.77
N ALA A 81 -14.39 29.53 -15.97
CA ALA A 81 -12.96 29.28 -16.13
C ALA A 81 -12.36 28.62 -14.87
N LEU A 82 -12.74 29.10 -13.69
CA LEU A 82 -12.32 28.51 -12.41
C LEU A 82 -12.83 27.07 -12.24
N ALA A 83 -14.11 26.82 -12.50
CA ALA A 83 -14.72 25.50 -12.41
C ALA A 83 -14.05 24.50 -13.36
N PHE A 84 -13.72 24.93 -14.58
CA PHE A 84 -13.01 24.12 -15.56
C PHE A 84 -11.60 23.75 -15.09
N LEU A 85 -10.82 24.73 -14.62
CA LEU A 85 -9.47 24.51 -14.10
C LEU A 85 -9.48 23.54 -12.91
N GLU A 86 -10.40 23.76 -11.97
CA GLU A 86 -10.50 22.93 -10.77
C GLU A 86 -11.00 21.52 -11.10
N LEU A 87 -11.88 21.35 -12.10
CA LEU A 87 -12.26 20.02 -12.56
C LEU A 87 -11.06 19.25 -13.13
N GLN A 88 -10.23 19.90 -13.97
CA GLN A 88 -9.03 19.26 -14.51
C GLN A 88 -8.04 18.84 -13.40
N LYS A 89 -7.87 19.69 -12.38
CA LYS A 89 -7.04 19.39 -11.21
C LYS A 89 -7.60 18.21 -10.42
N VAL A 90 -8.89 18.21 -10.11
CA VAL A 90 -9.56 17.12 -9.37
C VAL A 90 -9.51 15.80 -10.15
N ASP A 91 -9.76 15.82 -11.45
CA ASP A 91 -9.65 14.64 -12.33
C ASP A 91 -8.23 14.05 -12.27
N SER A 92 -7.21 14.90 -12.37
CA SER A 92 -5.80 14.49 -12.28
C SER A 92 -5.47 13.88 -10.92
N GLN A 93 -5.93 14.50 -9.83
CA GLN A 93 -5.71 13.99 -8.48
C GLN A 93 -6.41 12.64 -8.22
N LEU A 94 -7.61 12.45 -8.76
CA LEU A 94 -8.34 11.18 -8.67
C LEU A 94 -7.63 10.07 -9.43
N THR A 95 -7.13 10.35 -10.63
CA THR A 95 -6.31 9.40 -11.40
C THR A 95 -5.05 9.03 -10.64
N LEU A 96 -4.29 10.00 -10.14
CA LEU A 96 -3.08 9.74 -9.35
C LEU A 96 -3.37 8.92 -8.09
N THR A 97 -4.47 9.20 -7.39
CA THR A 97 -4.88 8.44 -6.20
C THR A 97 -5.24 7.00 -6.55
N ALA A 98 -5.95 6.78 -7.65
CA ALA A 98 -6.31 5.45 -8.12
C ALA A 98 -5.07 4.65 -8.55
N GLU A 99 -4.15 5.27 -9.27
CA GLU A 99 -2.88 4.66 -9.68
C GLU A 99 -2.00 4.32 -8.47
N ASN A 100 -1.90 5.23 -7.50
CA ASN A 100 -1.14 4.99 -6.28
C ASN A 100 -1.68 3.78 -5.50
N ARG A 101 -3.00 3.68 -5.34
CA ARG A 101 -3.65 2.51 -4.71
C ARG A 101 -3.38 1.22 -5.49
N ARG A 102 -3.42 1.27 -6.83
CA ARG A 102 -3.09 0.11 -7.68
C ARG A 102 -1.65 -0.33 -7.47
N LEU A 103 -0.70 0.59 -7.56
CA LEU A 103 0.73 0.31 -7.38
C LEU A 103 1.03 -0.25 -5.98
N GLN A 104 0.40 0.27 -4.94
CA GLN A 104 0.53 -0.26 -3.57
C GLN A 104 -0.01 -1.70 -3.46
N SER A 105 -1.15 -1.99 -4.09
CA SER A 105 -1.72 -3.35 -4.12
C SER A 105 -0.80 -4.33 -4.83
N ASP A 106 -0.28 -3.93 -6.00
CA ASP A 106 0.61 -4.74 -6.82
C ASP A 106 1.94 -5.01 -6.10
N ALA A 107 2.54 -3.99 -5.48
CA ALA A 107 3.73 -4.14 -4.66
C ALA A 107 3.50 -5.11 -3.49
N SER A 108 2.37 -4.95 -2.78
CA SER A 108 2.01 -5.83 -1.65
C SER A 108 1.78 -7.28 -2.07
N ARG A 109 1.32 -7.52 -3.31
CA ARG A 109 1.16 -8.87 -3.87
C ARG A 109 2.52 -9.45 -4.25
N ALA A 110 3.34 -8.69 -4.97
CA ALA A 110 4.68 -9.11 -5.36
C ALA A 110 5.56 -9.47 -4.16
N ASP A 111 5.49 -8.70 -3.08
CA ASP A 111 6.24 -9.00 -1.85
C ASP A 111 5.74 -10.28 -1.17
N ARG A 112 4.42 -10.50 -1.13
CA ARG A 112 3.84 -11.76 -0.62
C ARG A 112 4.30 -12.97 -1.44
N GLU A 113 4.30 -12.86 -2.76
CA GLU A 113 4.76 -13.92 -3.65
C GLU A 113 6.27 -14.21 -3.49
N ARG A 114 7.08 -13.16 -3.36
CA ARG A 114 8.52 -13.28 -3.09
C ARG A 114 8.78 -13.98 -1.76
N LEU A 115 8.09 -13.57 -0.70
CA LEU A 115 8.21 -14.20 0.63
C LEU A 115 7.79 -15.68 0.59
N ALA A 116 6.69 -16.00 -0.09
CA ALA A 116 6.25 -17.38 -0.25
C ALA A 116 7.29 -18.23 -1.01
N ALA A 117 7.88 -17.69 -2.08
CA ALA A 117 8.92 -18.37 -2.85
C ALA A 117 10.19 -18.60 -2.02
N VAL A 118 10.63 -17.59 -1.25
CA VAL A 118 11.80 -17.71 -0.36
C VAL A 118 11.53 -18.74 0.74
N ASN A 119 10.36 -18.70 1.39
CA ASN A 119 9.99 -19.68 2.42
C ASN A 119 9.96 -21.11 1.87
N LYS A 120 9.43 -21.30 0.65
CA LYS A 120 9.44 -22.63 0.01
C LYS A 120 10.85 -23.14 -0.25
N ARG A 121 11.77 -22.28 -0.70
CA ARG A 121 13.18 -22.63 -0.89
C ARG A 121 13.85 -22.94 0.45
N LEU A 122 13.62 -22.11 1.47
CA LEU A 122 14.15 -22.34 2.80
C LEU A 122 13.69 -23.69 3.36
N GLN A 123 12.41 -24.03 3.21
CA GLN A 123 11.90 -25.32 3.65
C GLN A 123 12.59 -26.49 2.92
N ALA A 124 12.77 -26.39 1.61
CA ALA A 124 13.47 -27.41 0.83
C ALA A 124 14.93 -27.61 1.30
N GLU A 125 15.64 -26.51 1.59
CA GLU A 125 17.00 -26.55 2.14
C GLU A 125 17.05 -27.15 3.55
N LEU A 126 16.05 -26.87 4.40
CA LEU A 126 15.94 -27.47 5.73
C LEU A 126 15.71 -28.98 5.66
N ASP A 127 14.83 -29.42 4.75
CA ASP A 127 14.52 -30.83 4.54
C ASP A 127 15.77 -31.58 4.02
N GLU A 128 16.51 -30.99 3.07
CA GLU A 128 17.76 -31.56 2.57
C GLU A 128 18.85 -31.59 3.66
N ASN A 129 18.97 -30.54 4.47
CA ASN A 129 19.92 -30.54 5.59
C ASN A 129 19.61 -31.67 6.60
N ALA A 130 18.33 -31.90 6.89
CA ALA A 130 17.89 -32.98 7.77
C ALA A 130 18.24 -34.36 7.18
N ARG A 131 18.04 -34.54 5.87
CA ARG A 131 18.42 -35.76 5.15
C ARG A 131 19.92 -36.00 5.20
N LEU A 132 20.74 -35.02 4.86
CA LEU A 132 22.20 -35.13 4.85
C LEU A 132 22.76 -35.45 6.24
N ARG A 133 22.18 -34.89 7.31
CA ARG A 133 22.54 -35.22 8.69
C ARG A 133 22.28 -36.69 9.02
N LYS A 134 21.15 -37.23 8.55
CA LYS A 134 20.83 -38.64 8.72
C LYS A 134 21.82 -39.54 7.98
N GLU A 135 22.10 -39.25 6.71
CA GLU A 135 23.06 -40.01 5.90
C GLU A 135 24.47 -39.99 6.52
N LEU A 136 24.89 -38.83 7.06
CA LEU A 136 26.16 -38.69 7.78
C LEU A 136 26.21 -39.50 9.08
N SER A 137 25.11 -39.54 9.83
CA SER A 137 25.01 -40.39 11.03
C SER A 137 25.12 -41.87 10.69
N GLU A 138 24.44 -42.31 9.63
CA GLU A 138 24.49 -43.70 9.16
C GLU A 138 25.88 -44.09 8.65
N ALA A 139 26.55 -43.19 7.93
CA ALA A 139 27.92 -43.40 7.47
C ALA A 139 28.91 -43.52 8.64
N ARG A 140 28.79 -42.67 9.66
CA ARG A 140 29.60 -42.76 10.89
C ARG A 140 29.39 -44.09 11.61
N ALA A 141 28.15 -44.51 11.80
CA ALA A 141 27.83 -45.79 12.43
C ALA A 141 28.44 -46.99 11.68
N LYS A 142 28.46 -46.94 10.34
CA LYS A 142 29.12 -47.97 9.51
C LYS A 142 30.64 -47.97 9.71
N LEU A 143 31.28 -46.80 9.76
CA LEU A 143 32.72 -46.69 10.01
C LEU A 143 33.10 -47.23 11.39
N ASP A 144 32.32 -46.90 12.43
CA ASP A 144 32.54 -47.40 13.78
C ASP A 144 32.41 -48.93 13.85
N ALA A 145 31.43 -49.49 13.12
CA ALA A 145 31.28 -50.95 13.01
C ALA A 145 32.48 -51.61 12.33
N ILE A 146 33.02 -51.03 11.24
CA ILE A 146 34.22 -51.54 10.56
C ILE A 146 35.43 -51.46 11.50
N ALA A 147 35.64 -50.33 12.18
CA ALA A 147 36.74 -50.16 13.13
C ALA A 147 36.69 -51.19 14.28
N ASN A 148 35.49 -51.48 14.81
CA ASN A 148 35.29 -52.51 15.81
C ASN A 148 35.62 -53.92 15.27
N ILE A 149 35.23 -54.23 14.03
CA ILE A 149 35.56 -55.50 13.38
C ILE A 149 37.08 -55.62 13.20
N GLU A 150 37.75 -54.60 12.68
CA GLU A 150 39.21 -54.58 12.49
C GLU A 150 39.95 -54.81 13.81
N LYS A 151 39.52 -54.13 14.88
CA LYS A 151 40.07 -54.34 16.22
C LYS A 151 39.89 -55.79 16.68
N SER A 152 38.68 -56.34 16.55
CA SER A 152 38.42 -57.73 16.93
C SER A 152 39.23 -58.74 16.10
N LEU A 153 39.48 -58.45 14.82
CA LEU A 153 40.28 -59.29 13.93
C LEU A 153 41.76 -59.24 14.31
N SER A 154 42.26 -58.05 14.63
CA SER A 154 43.63 -57.84 15.13
C SER A 154 43.85 -58.45 16.51
N GLU A 155 42.84 -58.52 17.37
CA GLU A 155 42.91 -59.23 18.67
C GLU A 155 42.83 -60.75 18.52
N ARG A 156 42.20 -61.25 17.46
CA ARG A 156 42.08 -62.70 17.17
C ARG A 156 43.35 -63.29 16.53
N LYS A 157 44.08 -62.51 15.74
CA LYS A 157 45.33 -62.90 15.05
C LYS A 157 46.53 -63.25 15.96
N PRO A 158 46.78 -62.62 17.14
CA PRO A 158 47.92 -62.94 17.99
C PRO A 158 47.79 -64.27 18.77
N ASN A 159 46.63 -64.95 18.75
CA ASN A 159 46.40 -66.17 19.54
C ASN A 159 46.55 -67.49 18.76
N THR A 160 46.87 -67.46 17.46
CA THR A 160 46.92 -68.66 16.61
C THR A 160 48.33 -69.17 16.25
N GLU A 161 49.42 -68.54 16.72
CA GLU A 161 50.80 -69.01 16.47
C GLU A 161 51.42 -69.85 17.61
N GLY A 162 50.63 -70.27 18.61
CA GLY A 162 51.16 -70.95 19.79
C GLY A 162 50.48 -72.27 20.14
N ARG A 163 50.50 -73.27 19.24
CA ARG A 163 50.30 -74.69 19.64
C ARG A 163 50.69 -75.67 18.52
N THR A 164 52.00 -75.89 18.38
CA THR A 164 52.54 -77.17 17.92
C THR A 164 53.77 -77.50 18.74
N GLN A 165 53.57 -78.36 19.74
CA GLN A 165 54.38 -79.53 20.13
C GLN A 165 54.06 -79.89 21.59
#